data_AF-A0A0K1E938-F1
#
_entry.id   AF-A0A0K1E938-F1
#
_cell.length_a   1.000
_cell.length_b   1.000
_cell.length_c   1.000
_cell.angle_alpha   90.00
_cell.angle_beta   90.00
_cell.angle_gamma   90.00
#
_symmetry.space_group_name_H-M   'P 1'
#
loop_
_entity.id
_entity.type
_entity.pdbx_description
1 polymer ?
#
loop_
_entity_poly.entity_id
_entity_poly.type
_entity_poly.pdbx_seq_one_letter_code
_entity_poly.pdbx_strand_id
1 'polypeptide(L)'
;MAKGKKSENAPEGDEPVDREEDLSDAEQETALAVHENDAKRSAIAQGGTEEVVAPGEEDDEDDESDGAAAQLGIDKYVFAAFFVAGMLFAYLIGRLVHGVWATAASTAWFSRAVPVLANVADEQKTTYGVVIGGIIALILVLRMYRNPEIRTWADEVATELTKVKWPTKKDVTNATFIVITATTVATIYLTLLDRFWAFVTSIVYGDGS
;
A
#
# COMPACT_ATOMS: atom_id res chain seq x y z
N MET A 1 16.19 -65.08 -38.39
CA MET A 1 16.02 -66.23 -37.48
C MET A 1 14.73 -66.03 -36.68
N ALA A 2 13.88 -67.06 -36.66
CA ALA A 2 12.75 -67.38 -35.76
C ALA A 2 11.81 -66.23 -35.27
N LYS A 3 10.52 -66.14 -35.67
CA LYS A 3 9.34 -67.01 -35.35
C LYS A 3 8.93 -66.86 -33.87
N GLY A 4 7.71 -66.51 -33.45
CA GLY A 4 6.44 -66.18 -34.11
C GLY A 4 5.26 -66.20 -33.10
N LYS A 5 4.03 -65.97 -33.63
CA LYS A 5 2.67 -66.29 -33.10
C LYS A 5 2.20 -65.52 -31.84
N LYS A 6 0.92 -65.13 -31.70
CA LYS A 6 -0.33 -65.86 -31.98
C LYS A 6 -1.55 -64.91 -32.04
N SER A 7 -2.57 -65.32 -32.81
CA SER A 7 -3.86 -64.65 -33.06
C SER A 7 -4.94 -64.92 -32.00
N GLU A 8 -6.05 -64.17 -32.17
CA GLU A 8 -7.46 -64.57 -31.96
C GLU A 8 -8.09 -64.51 -30.56
N ASN A 9 -9.06 -63.59 -30.38
CA ASN A 9 -10.49 -63.92 -30.25
C ASN A 9 -11.36 -62.66 -30.00
N ALA A 10 -12.39 -62.49 -30.85
CA ALA A 10 -13.70 -61.91 -30.50
C ALA A 10 -14.66 -63.10 -30.19
N PRO A 11 -15.96 -62.98 -29.79
CA PRO A 11 -16.88 -61.82 -29.81
C PRO A 11 -17.83 -61.72 -28.58
N GLU A 12 -18.88 -60.88 -28.69
CA GLU A 12 -20.28 -61.16 -28.23
C GLU A 12 -20.86 -60.45 -26.98
N GLY A 13 -22.07 -59.88 -27.14
CA GLY A 13 -23.05 -59.51 -26.11
C GLY A 13 -23.15 -58.00 -25.82
N ASP A 14 -24.01 -57.21 -26.48
CA ASP A 14 -25.48 -57.03 -26.33
C ASP A 14 -25.91 -56.07 -25.20
N GLU A 15 -26.54 -54.98 -25.65
CA GLU A 15 -27.67 -54.22 -25.09
C GLU A 15 -27.46 -53.13 -24.00
N PRO A 16 -28.26 -52.03 -24.06
CA PRO A 16 -28.02 -50.78 -23.35
C PRO A 16 -28.69 -50.78 -21.97
N VAL A 17 -28.06 -50.14 -20.99
CA VAL A 17 -28.69 -49.87 -19.69
C VAL A 17 -28.66 -48.37 -19.45
N ASP A 18 -29.82 -47.76 -19.66
CA ASP A 18 -30.18 -46.44 -19.17
C ASP A 18 -29.89 -46.40 -17.65
N ARG A 19 -28.95 -45.55 -17.26
CA ARG A 19 -28.81 -45.12 -15.86
C ARG A 19 -28.84 -43.61 -15.85
N GLU A 20 -30.03 -43.09 -15.53
CA GLU A 20 -30.19 -41.76 -15.00
C GLU A 20 -29.27 -41.63 -13.77
N GLU A 21 -28.22 -40.81 -13.89
CA GLU A 21 -27.47 -40.33 -12.75
C GLU A 21 -27.80 -38.86 -12.56
N ASP A 22 -28.51 -38.60 -11.46
CA ASP A 22 -28.72 -37.29 -10.84
C ASP A 22 -27.39 -36.52 -10.80
N LEU A 23 -27.28 -35.47 -11.61
CA LEU A 23 -26.21 -34.49 -11.55
C LEU A 23 -26.73 -33.23 -10.86
N SER A 24 -26.06 -32.90 -9.76
CA SER A 24 -26.35 -31.86 -8.80
C SER A 24 -26.48 -30.45 -9.39
N ASP A 25 -27.22 -29.60 -8.68
CA ASP A 25 -27.54 -28.18 -8.94
C ASP A 25 -26.37 -27.23 -9.28
N ALA A 26 -25.12 -27.71 -9.37
CA ALA A 26 -23.94 -26.92 -9.69
C ALA A 26 -23.66 -26.75 -11.21
N GLU A 27 -24.31 -27.54 -12.08
CA GLU A 27 -24.07 -27.49 -13.54
C GLU A 27 -25.10 -26.64 -14.32
N GLN A 28 -26.22 -26.25 -13.70
CA GLN A 28 -27.21 -25.37 -14.35
C GLN A 28 -26.79 -23.89 -14.37
N GLU A 29 -25.93 -23.46 -13.44
CA GLU A 29 -25.43 -22.07 -13.40
C GLU A 29 -24.38 -21.79 -14.49
N THR A 30 -23.65 -22.82 -14.92
CA THR A 30 -22.65 -22.73 -15.99
C THR A 30 -23.29 -22.69 -17.38
N ALA A 31 -24.45 -23.32 -17.58
CA ALA A 31 -25.17 -23.26 -18.85
C ALA A 31 -25.84 -21.89 -19.11
N LEU A 32 -26.27 -21.19 -18.05
CA LEU A 32 -26.92 -19.88 -18.18
C LEU A 32 -25.91 -18.74 -18.45
N ALA A 33 -24.69 -18.84 -17.92
CA ALA A 33 -23.64 -17.84 -18.12
C ALA A 33 -23.02 -17.84 -19.54
N VAL A 34 -23.15 -18.95 -20.27
CA VAL A 34 -22.65 -19.07 -21.65
C VAL A 34 -23.59 -18.37 -22.64
N HIS A 35 -24.89 -18.29 -22.35
CA HIS A 35 -25.87 -17.71 -23.28
C HIS A 35 -25.98 -16.17 -23.24
N GLU A 36 -25.47 -15.50 -22.19
CA GLU A 36 -25.49 -14.02 -22.12
C GLU A 36 -24.30 -13.38 -22.86
N ASN A 37 -23.20 -14.10 -23.05
CA ASN A 37 -21.99 -13.58 -23.70
C ASN A 37 -22.11 -13.52 -25.24
N ASP A 38 -22.89 -14.40 -25.86
CA ASP A 38 -23.10 -14.40 -27.31
C ASP A 38 -24.00 -13.24 -27.78
N ALA A 39 -24.94 -12.79 -26.95
CA ALA A 39 -25.82 -11.67 -27.30
C ALA A 39 -25.09 -10.31 -27.29
N LYS A 40 -24.04 -10.15 -26.48
CA LYS A 40 -23.24 -8.91 -26.42
C LYS A 40 -22.16 -8.82 -27.50
N ARG A 41 -21.72 -9.95 -28.06
CA ARG A 41 -20.70 -9.98 -29.14
C ARG A 41 -21.26 -9.60 -30.51
N SER A 42 -22.56 -9.78 -30.77
CA SER A 42 -23.16 -9.40 -32.07
C SER A 42 -23.41 -7.89 -32.25
N ALA A 43 -23.28 -7.07 -31.20
CA ALA A 43 -23.56 -5.63 -31.28
C ALA A 43 -22.33 -4.75 -31.60
N ILE A 44 -21.12 -5.33 -31.62
CA ILE A 44 -19.86 -4.61 -31.89
C ILE A 44 -19.23 -5.13 -33.20
N ALA A 45 -20.06 -5.36 -34.22
CA ALA A 45 -19.63 -5.91 -35.50
C ALA A 45 -20.13 -5.08 -36.70
N GLN A 46 -20.13 -3.75 -36.57
CA GLN A 46 -20.18 -2.85 -37.73
C GLN A 46 -19.27 -1.64 -37.51
N GLY A 47 -18.11 -1.67 -38.17
CA GLY A 47 -17.24 -0.51 -38.34
C GLY A 47 -15.77 -0.85 -38.13
N GLY A 48 -15.07 -1.24 -39.20
CA GLY A 48 -13.63 -1.41 -39.15
C GLY A 48 -13.06 -2.23 -40.30
N THR A 49 -12.63 -1.49 -41.33
CA THR A 49 -11.75 -1.78 -42.45
C THR A 49 -10.90 -3.05 -42.39
N GLU A 50 -10.89 -3.80 -43.49
CA GLU A 50 -9.91 -4.83 -43.84
C GLU A 50 -8.47 -4.30 -43.74
N GLU A 51 -7.63 -4.98 -42.96
CA GLU A 51 -6.21 -5.12 -43.27
C GLU A 51 -5.78 -6.57 -42.96
N VAL A 52 -5.38 -7.27 -44.02
CA VAL A 52 -4.90 -8.64 -44.00
C VAL A 52 -3.43 -8.63 -43.59
N VAL A 53 -3.08 -9.22 -42.45
CA VAL A 53 -1.69 -9.56 -42.09
C VAL A 53 -1.62 -11.02 -41.66
N ALA A 54 -0.68 -11.74 -42.27
CA ALA A 54 -0.42 -13.18 -42.15
C ALA A 54 0.22 -13.56 -40.79
N PRO A 55 0.17 -14.84 -40.39
CA PRO A 55 0.51 -15.28 -39.03
C PRO A 55 2.00 -15.57 -38.88
N GLY A 56 2.59 -15.14 -37.77
CA GLY A 56 3.94 -15.53 -37.38
C GLY A 56 4.41 -14.77 -36.14
N GLU A 57 4.80 -15.55 -35.13
CA GLU A 57 5.50 -15.16 -33.89
C GLU A 57 4.62 -14.51 -32.81
N GLU A 58 3.98 -15.38 -32.02
CA GLU A 58 3.58 -15.08 -30.64
C GLU A 58 4.87 -15.03 -29.79
N ASP A 59 5.47 -13.86 -29.66
CA ASP A 59 6.53 -13.59 -28.68
C ASP A 59 5.94 -12.67 -27.59
N ASP A 60 5.86 -13.21 -26.37
CA ASP A 60 5.97 -12.65 -25.01
C ASP A 60 5.97 -11.11 -24.75
N GLU A 61 5.28 -10.26 -25.51
CA GLU A 61 5.30 -8.80 -25.34
C GLU A 61 4.26 -8.25 -24.34
N ASP A 62 3.27 -9.05 -23.94
CA ASP A 62 2.16 -8.56 -23.11
C ASP A 62 2.53 -8.42 -21.61
N ASP A 63 3.50 -9.19 -21.11
CA ASP A 63 3.91 -9.16 -19.68
C ASP A 63 4.88 -8.00 -19.34
N GLU A 64 5.66 -7.48 -20.30
CA GLU A 64 6.58 -6.36 -20.06
C GLU A 64 5.86 -5.01 -19.93
N SER A 65 4.73 -4.85 -20.63
CA SER A 65 3.99 -3.59 -20.67
C SER A 65 3.31 -3.26 -19.32
N ASP A 66 2.77 -4.28 -18.66
CA ASP A 66 2.16 -4.17 -17.33
C ASP A 66 3.20 -3.92 -16.23
N GLY A 67 4.39 -4.52 -16.35
CA GLY A 67 5.52 -4.29 -15.46
C GLY A 67 6.03 -2.84 -15.53
N ALA A 68 6.17 -2.28 -16.74
CA ALA A 68 6.62 -0.91 -16.94
C ALA A 68 5.60 0.12 -16.41
N ALA A 69 4.30 -0.09 -16.65
CA ALA A 69 3.26 0.79 -16.14
C ALA A 69 3.18 0.78 -14.60
N ALA A 70 3.34 -0.38 -13.97
CA ALA A 70 3.40 -0.52 -12.51
C ALA A 70 4.65 0.16 -11.93
N GLN A 71 5.81 0.01 -12.57
CA GLN A 71 7.08 0.60 -12.15
C GLN A 71 7.06 2.14 -12.24
N LEU A 72 6.52 2.69 -13.33
CA LEU A 72 6.28 4.13 -13.48
C LEU A 72 5.32 4.67 -12.41
N GLY A 73 4.42 3.82 -11.93
CA GLY A 73 3.54 4.10 -10.81
C GLY A 73 4.27 4.18 -9.46
N ILE A 74 5.35 3.44 -9.25
CA ILE A 74 6.10 3.39 -7.98
C ILE A 74 7.08 4.57 -7.89
N ASP A 75 7.74 4.91 -8.99
CA ASP A 75 8.74 5.99 -9.05
C ASP A 75 8.20 7.34 -8.55
N LYS A 76 6.92 7.63 -8.83
CA LYS A 76 6.27 8.87 -8.36
C LYS A 76 6.26 9.00 -6.83
N TYR A 77 6.15 7.88 -6.11
CA TYR A 77 6.18 7.87 -4.65
C TYR A 77 7.60 8.07 -4.11
N VAL A 78 8.61 7.54 -4.80
CA VAL A 78 10.01 7.77 -4.44
C VAL A 78 10.38 9.25 -4.62
N PHE A 79 10.00 9.86 -5.74
CA PHE A 79 10.18 11.31 -5.94
C PHE A 79 9.45 12.14 -4.88
N ALA A 80 8.22 11.77 -4.54
CA ALA A 80 7.47 12.42 -3.47
C ALA A 80 8.16 12.29 -2.11
N ALA A 81 8.74 11.13 -1.79
CA ALA A 81 9.48 10.89 -0.55
C ALA A 81 10.73 11.79 -0.46
N PHE A 82 11.54 11.87 -1.52
CA PHE A 82 12.70 12.77 -1.56
C PHE A 82 12.31 14.25 -1.48
N PHE A 83 11.19 14.64 -2.10
CA PHE A 83 10.67 16.00 -2.00
C PHE A 83 10.26 16.36 -0.57
N VAL A 84 9.48 15.49 0.09
CA VAL A 84 9.08 15.70 1.49
C VAL A 84 10.30 15.70 2.42
N ALA A 85 11.23 14.78 2.24
CA ALA A 85 12.49 14.76 2.97
C ALA A 85 13.27 16.06 2.78
N GLY A 86 13.32 16.59 1.56
CA GLY A 86 13.97 17.86 1.29
C GLY A 86 13.31 19.06 1.95
N MET A 87 11.97 19.09 1.99
CA MET A 87 11.24 20.12 2.72
C MET A 87 11.52 20.06 4.22
N LEU A 88 11.59 18.85 4.79
CA LEU A 88 11.98 18.65 6.20
C LEU A 88 13.42 19.09 6.46
N PHE A 89 14.38 18.71 5.61
CA PHE A 89 15.76 19.15 5.74
C PHE A 89 15.89 20.67 5.62
N ALA A 90 15.17 21.31 4.69
CA ALA A 90 15.18 22.76 4.53
C ALA A 90 14.72 23.46 5.80
N TYR A 91 13.62 22.98 6.40
CA TYR A 91 13.13 23.51 7.66
C TYR A 91 14.13 23.29 8.80
N LEU A 92 14.67 22.07 8.95
CA LEU A 92 15.57 21.71 10.03
C LEU A 92 16.87 22.53 9.96
N ILE A 93 17.51 22.56 8.79
CA ILE A 93 18.76 23.29 8.57
C ILE A 93 18.52 24.80 8.67
N GLY A 94 17.42 25.31 8.12
CA GLY A 94 17.08 26.73 8.27
C GLY A 94 16.92 27.15 9.72
N ARG A 95 16.29 26.30 10.54
CA ARG A 95 16.14 26.53 11.99
C ARG A 95 17.48 26.45 12.72
N LEU A 96 18.33 25.50 12.36
CA LEU A 96 19.68 25.36 12.92
C LEU A 96 20.56 26.57 12.57
N VAL A 97 20.58 27.00 11.30
CA VAL A 97 21.34 28.17 10.84
C VAL A 97 20.89 29.41 11.59
N HIS A 98 19.58 29.63 11.73
CA HIS A 98 19.06 30.75 12.52
C HIS A 98 19.51 30.69 13.98
N GLY A 99 19.39 29.53 14.64
CA GLY A 99 19.80 29.37 16.04
C GLY A 99 21.30 29.58 16.25
N VAL A 100 22.13 28.99 15.39
CA VAL A 100 23.60 29.14 15.42
C VAL A 100 24.00 30.59 15.16
N TRP A 101 23.36 31.29 14.21
CA TRP A 101 23.64 32.69 13.96
C TRP A 101 23.19 33.56 15.14
N ALA A 102 21.97 33.38 15.67
CA ALA A 102 21.48 34.16 16.80
C ALA A 102 22.40 34.05 18.03
N THR A 103 22.88 32.84 18.32
CA THR A 103 23.83 32.59 19.43
C THR A 103 25.25 33.11 19.13
N ALA A 104 25.72 33.00 17.89
CA ALA A 104 27.00 33.57 17.50
C ALA A 104 26.99 35.11 17.57
N ALA A 105 25.91 35.75 17.11
CA ALA A 105 25.76 37.20 17.08
C ALA A 105 25.75 37.87 18.46
N SER A 106 25.33 37.14 19.51
CA SER A 106 25.38 37.65 20.88
C SER A 106 26.79 37.57 21.50
N THR A 107 27.73 36.88 20.86
CA THR A 107 29.08 36.67 21.40
C THR A 107 30.05 37.77 20.95
N ALA A 108 30.82 38.32 21.91
CA ALA A 108 31.71 39.46 21.69
C ALA A 108 32.80 39.25 20.63
N TRP A 109 33.23 38.00 20.38
CA TRP A 109 34.24 37.71 19.34
C TRP A 109 33.66 37.85 17.92
N PHE A 110 32.40 37.45 17.72
CA PHE A 110 31.75 37.46 16.42
C PHE A 110 31.42 38.88 15.99
N SER A 111 30.94 39.71 16.91
CA SER A 111 30.65 41.13 16.65
C SER A 111 31.91 41.95 16.34
N ARG A 112 33.09 41.51 16.83
CA ARG A 112 34.38 42.12 16.49
C ARG A 112 34.93 41.64 15.15
N ALA A 113 34.77 40.35 14.85
CA ALA A 113 35.28 39.76 13.61
C ALA A 113 34.45 40.18 12.39
N VAL A 114 33.12 40.22 12.53
CA VAL A 114 32.21 40.47 11.40
C VAL A 114 31.05 41.39 11.80
N PRO A 115 31.30 42.70 11.99
CA PRO A 115 30.31 43.64 12.53
C PRO A 115 29.09 43.83 11.61
N VAL A 116 29.26 43.64 10.29
CA VAL A 116 28.18 43.76 9.29
C VAL A 116 27.12 42.66 9.48
N LEU A 117 27.55 41.42 9.76
CA LEU A 117 26.65 40.27 9.94
C LEU A 117 26.08 40.19 11.37
N ALA A 118 26.75 40.80 12.34
CA ALA A 118 26.27 40.87 13.72
C ALA A 118 25.11 41.87 13.91
N ASN A 119 25.13 43.00 13.17
CA ASN A 119 24.10 44.05 13.26
C ASN A 119 22.87 43.81 12.38
N VAL A 120 22.77 42.67 11.71
CA VAL A 120 21.58 42.29 10.94
C VAL A 120 20.39 42.17 11.90
N ALA A 121 19.24 42.74 11.54
CA ALA A 121 18.04 42.63 12.35
C ALA A 121 17.57 41.17 12.46
N ASP A 122 16.99 40.76 13.59
CA ASP A 122 16.59 39.36 13.80
C ASP A 122 15.57 38.86 12.78
N GLU A 123 14.72 39.75 12.25
CA GLU A 123 13.80 39.48 11.14
C GLU A 123 14.56 39.04 9.86
N GLN A 124 15.63 39.76 9.52
CA GLN A 124 16.46 39.47 8.36
C GLN A 124 17.25 38.16 8.55
N LYS A 125 17.72 37.87 9.78
CA LYS A 125 18.38 36.59 10.11
C LYS A 125 17.45 35.41 9.90
N THR A 126 16.15 35.55 10.17
CA THR A 126 15.15 34.50 9.91
C THR A 126 15.02 34.23 8.41
N THR A 127 14.87 35.29 7.61
CA THR A 127 14.77 35.19 6.15
C THR A 127 16.02 34.56 5.55
N TYR A 128 17.21 35.05 5.90
CA TYR A 128 18.47 34.48 5.41
C TYR A 128 18.69 33.06 5.89
N GLY A 129 18.33 32.73 7.13
CA GLY A 129 18.43 31.38 7.69
C GLY A 129 17.61 30.37 6.89
N VAL A 130 16.36 30.71 6.55
CA VAL A 130 15.50 29.85 5.72
C VAL A 130 16.04 29.70 4.30
N VAL A 131 16.48 30.79 3.66
CA VAL A 131 17.02 30.73 2.29
C VAL A 131 18.31 29.91 2.23
N ILE A 132 19.27 30.18 3.12
CA ILE A 132 20.54 29.45 3.18
C ILE A 132 20.27 27.98 3.54
N GLY A 133 19.41 27.73 4.53
CA GLY A 133 19.03 26.37 4.91
C GLY A 133 18.35 25.61 3.78
N GLY A 134 17.49 26.27 3.01
CA GLY A 134 16.83 25.70 1.83
C GLY A 134 17.82 25.34 0.72
N ILE A 135 18.80 26.20 0.43
CA ILE A 135 19.84 25.91 -0.58
C ILE A 135 20.70 24.71 -0.14
N ILE A 136 21.15 24.70 1.12
CA ILE A 136 21.94 23.59 1.66
C ILE A 136 21.14 22.29 1.61
N ALA A 137 19.87 22.32 2.04
CA ALA A 137 18.99 21.17 1.98
C ALA A 137 18.78 20.66 0.55
N LEU A 138 18.58 21.56 -0.42
CA LEU A 138 18.44 21.18 -1.83
C LEU A 138 19.69 20.45 -2.32
N ILE A 139 20.89 20.98 -2.03
CA ILE A 139 22.16 20.34 -2.42
C ILE A 139 22.28 18.96 -1.75
N LEU A 140 21.96 18.85 -0.47
CA LEU A 140 22.03 17.58 0.26
C LEU A 140 21.07 16.54 -0.32
N VAL A 141 19.83 16.92 -0.62
CA VAL A 141 18.82 16.02 -1.21
C VAL A 141 19.23 15.58 -2.60
N LEU A 142 19.73 16.50 -3.44
CA LEU A 142 20.24 16.15 -4.76
C LEU A 142 21.45 15.21 -4.67
N ARG A 143 22.34 15.43 -3.70
CA ARG A 143 23.47 14.52 -3.44
C ARG A 143 23.00 13.16 -2.96
N MET A 144 21.99 13.12 -2.09
CA MET A 144 21.37 11.90 -1.59
C MET A 144 20.69 11.11 -2.70
N TYR A 145 19.92 11.79 -3.55
CA TYR A 145 19.22 11.19 -4.69
C TYR A 145 20.18 10.60 -5.73
N ARG A 146 21.37 11.21 -5.89
CA ARG A 146 22.43 10.69 -6.77
C ARG A 146 23.19 9.51 -6.18
N ASN A 147 23.00 9.18 -4.91
CA ASN A 147 23.65 8.02 -4.30
C ASN A 147 22.83 6.76 -4.64
N PRO A 148 23.39 5.81 -5.42
CA PRO A 148 22.64 4.64 -5.89
C PRO A 148 22.13 3.78 -4.73
N GLU A 149 22.89 3.63 -3.65
CA GLU A 149 22.49 2.83 -2.49
C GLU A 149 21.18 3.34 -1.87
N ILE A 150 21.03 4.67 -1.77
CA ILE A 150 19.90 5.32 -1.13
C ILE A 150 18.68 5.34 -2.07
N ARG A 151 18.93 5.50 -3.37
CA ARG A 151 17.89 5.39 -4.40
C ARG A 151 17.31 3.99 -4.42
N THR A 152 18.16 2.96 -4.46
CA THR A 152 17.74 1.55 -4.45
C THR A 152 17.01 1.20 -3.16
N TRP A 153 17.50 1.63 -2.01
CA TRP A 153 16.79 1.44 -0.74
C TRP A 153 15.39 2.06 -0.76
N ALA A 154 15.25 3.27 -1.32
CA ALA A 154 13.94 3.92 -1.44
C ALA A 154 12.99 3.15 -2.38
N ASP A 155 13.50 2.56 -3.47
CA ASP A 155 12.74 1.69 -4.37
C ASP A 155 12.27 0.41 -3.70
N GLU A 156 13.15 -0.22 -2.91
CA GLU A 156 12.82 -1.42 -2.13
C GLU A 156 11.71 -1.10 -1.13
N VAL A 157 11.84 -0.01 -0.36
CA VAL A 157 10.80 0.42 0.58
C VAL A 157 9.49 0.70 -0.14
N ALA A 158 9.52 1.39 -1.29
CA ALA A 158 8.31 1.67 -2.06
C ALA A 158 7.64 0.37 -2.53
N THR A 159 8.43 -0.61 -2.99
CA THR A 159 7.97 -1.93 -3.41
C THR A 159 7.42 -2.76 -2.23
N GLU A 160 8.01 -2.66 -1.05
CA GLU A 160 7.47 -3.32 0.14
C GLU A 160 6.17 -2.64 0.61
N LEU A 161 6.06 -1.32 0.49
CA LEU A 161 4.86 -0.58 0.86
C LEU A 161 3.66 -0.87 -0.05
N THR A 162 3.86 -1.27 -1.32
CA THR A 162 2.75 -1.68 -2.20
C THR A 162 2.10 -2.99 -1.76
N LYS A 163 2.84 -3.85 -1.06
CA LYS A 163 2.33 -5.11 -0.50
C LYS A 163 1.48 -4.89 0.75
N VAL A 164 1.61 -3.73 1.39
CA VAL A 164 0.86 -3.41 2.61
C VAL A 164 -0.61 -3.14 2.28
N LYS A 165 -1.49 -3.97 2.81
CA LYS A 165 -2.94 -3.73 2.77
C LYS A 165 -3.31 -2.62 3.75
N TRP A 166 -3.46 -1.41 3.22
CA TRP A 166 -3.97 -0.29 4.02
C TRP A 166 -5.47 -0.45 4.30
N PRO A 167 -5.91 -0.26 5.56
CA PRO A 167 -7.31 -0.42 5.92
C PRO A 167 -8.16 0.63 5.22
N THR A 168 -9.33 0.22 4.72
CA THR A 168 -10.29 1.17 4.18
C THR A 168 -10.94 1.97 5.31
N LYS A 169 -11.59 3.10 4.98
CA LYS A 169 -12.33 3.88 5.99
C LYS A 169 -13.34 3.02 6.75
N LYS A 170 -13.98 2.06 6.07
CA LYS A 170 -14.93 1.12 6.69
C LYS A 170 -14.24 0.20 7.68
N ASP A 171 -13.06 -0.33 7.35
CA ASP A 171 -12.29 -1.19 8.26
C ASP A 171 -11.87 -0.43 9.53
N VAL A 172 -11.41 0.82 9.38
CA VAL A 172 -11.04 1.69 10.51
C VAL A 172 -12.24 1.99 11.40
N THR A 173 -13.38 2.36 10.80
CA THR A 173 -14.61 2.64 11.55
C THR A 173 -15.15 1.40 12.25
N ASN A 174 -15.15 0.25 11.58
CA ASN A 174 -15.60 -1.02 12.16
C ASN A 174 -14.69 -1.43 13.34
N ALA A 175 -13.37 -1.37 13.16
CA ALA A 175 -12.43 -1.67 14.24
C ALA A 175 -12.61 -0.72 15.43
N THR A 176 -12.79 0.57 15.18
CA THR A 176 -13.02 1.57 16.23
C THR A 176 -14.34 1.31 16.96
N PHE A 177 -15.42 0.99 16.23
CA PHE A 177 -16.71 0.67 16.80
C PHE A 177 -16.66 -0.58 17.69
N ILE A 178 -15.93 -1.61 17.27
CA ILE A 178 -15.70 -2.82 18.07
C ILE A 178 -14.98 -2.47 19.37
N VAL A 179 -13.91 -1.67 19.32
CA VAL A 179 -13.16 -1.27 20.52
C VAL A 179 -14.03 -0.47 21.49
N ILE A 180 -14.82 0.48 20.98
CA ILE A 180 -15.75 1.26 21.81
C ILE A 180 -16.80 0.35 22.46
N THR A 181 -17.34 -0.60 21.69
CA THR A 181 -18.35 -1.53 22.20
C THR A 181 -17.76 -2.47 23.26
N ALA A 182 -16.60 -3.07 22.99
CA ALA A 182 -15.92 -3.97 23.91
C ALA A 182 -15.53 -3.27 25.22
N THR A 183 -14.99 -2.04 25.14
CA THR A 183 -14.66 -1.25 26.32
C THR A 183 -15.90 -0.85 27.11
N THR A 184 -16.97 -0.44 26.44
CA THR A 184 -18.26 -0.13 27.10
C THR A 184 -18.82 -1.33 27.84
N VAL A 185 -18.85 -2.51 27.20
CA VAL A 185 -19.30 -3.76 27.84
C VAL A 185 -18.42 -4.12 29.03
N ALA A 186 -17.10 -4.00 28.89
CA ALA A 186 -16.16 -4.23 29.99
C ALA A 186 -16.41 -3.29 31.17
N THR A 187 -16.62 -1.99 30.92
CA THR A 187 -16.94 -1.01 31.97
C THR A 187 -18.25 -1.34 32.68
N ILE A 188 -19.30 -1.71 31.93
CA ILE A 188 -20.59 -2.11 32.52
C ILE A 188 -20.39 -3.36 33.40
N TYR A 189 -19.71 -4.37 32.88
CA TYR A 189 -19.42 -5.60 33.62
C TYR A 189 -18.67 -5.33 34.92
N LEU A 190 -17.59 -4.55 34.87
CA LEU A 190 -16.81 -4.18 36.05
C LEU A 190 -17.64 -3.38 37.05
N THR A 191 -18.43 -2.40 36.59
CA THR A 191 -19.29 -1.59 37.47
C THR A 191 -20.32 -2.47 38.21
N LEU A 192 -20.89 -3.46 37.53
CA LEU A 192 -21.83 -4.41 38.14
C LEU A 192 -21.13 -5.32 39.14
N LEU A 193 -19.93 -5.80 38.81
CA LEU A 193 -19.11 -6.62 39.70
C LEU A 193 -18.71 -5.84 40.95
N ASP A 194 -18.26 -4.60 40.81
CA ASP A 194 -17.93 -3.71 41.93
C ASP A 194 -19.14 -3.51 42.84
N ARG A 195 -20.33 -3.28 42.27
CA ARG A 195 -21.57 -3.13 43.05
C ARG A 195 -22.01 -4.44 43.72
N PHE A 196 -21.82 -5.57 43.05
CA PHE A 196 -22.09 -6.88 43.62
C PHE A 196 -21.17 -7.18 44.81
N TRP A 197 -19.87 -6.93 44.68
CA TRP A 197 -18.93 -7.12 45.78
C TRP A 197 -19.18 -6.14 46.93
N ALA A 198 -19.55 -4.89 46.65
CA ALA A 198 -19.97 -3.96 47.68
C ALA A 198 -21.17 -4.49 48.48
N PHE A 199 -22.19 -5.03 47.79
CA PHE A 199 -23.36 -5.64 48.42
C PHE A 199 -23.02 -6.90 49.23
N VAL A 200 -22.19 -7.80 48.69
CA VAL A 200 -21.76 -9.00 49.42
C VAL A 200 -20.96 -8.62 50.67
N THR A 201 -20.06 -7.66 50.54
CA THR A 201 -19.23 -7.17 51.66
C THR A 201 -20.09 -6.50 52.73
N SER A 202 -21.10 -5.70 52.36
CA SER A 202 -22.01 -5.09 53.33
C SER A 202 -22.84 -6.12 54.10
N ILE A 203 -23.24 -7.23 53.46
CA ILE A 203 -23.92 -8.35 54.14
C ILE A 203 -22.98 -9.03 55.14
N VAL A 204 -21.76 -9.36 54.72
CA VAL A 204 -20.83 -10.17 55.53
C VAL A 204 -20.29 -9.39 56.72
N TYR A 205 -19.90 -8.13 56.51
CA TYR A 205 -19.37 -7.27 57.58
C TYR A 205 -20.47 -6.55 58.36
N GLY A 206 -21.74 -6.74 57.97
CA GLY A 206 -22.89 -6.33 58.76
C GLY A 206 -22.96 -4.82 58.95
N ASP A 207 -22.81 -4.05 57.87
CA ASP A 207 -23.26 -2.66 57.86
C ASP A 207 -24.78 -2.66 57.65
N GLY A 208 -25.51 -2.94 58.73
CA GLY A 208 -26.94 -2.73 58.81
C GLY A 208 -27.20 -1.29 59.20
N SER A 209 -27.51 -0.45 58.20
CA SER A 209 -27.90 0.97 58.37
C SER A 209 -26.84 1.93 58.89
#